data_AF-A0A060N5J2-F1
#
_entry.id   AF-A0A060N5J2-F1
#
_cell.length_a   1.000
_cell.length_b   1.000
_cell.length_c   1.000
_cell.angle_alpha   90.00
_cell.angle_beta   90.00
_cell.angle_gamma   90.00
#
_symmetry.space_group_name_H-M   'P 1'
#
loop_
_entity.id
_entity.type
_entity.pdbx_description
1 polymer ?
#
loop_
_entity_poly.entity_id
_entity_poly.type
_entity_poly.pdbx_seq_one_letter_code
_entity_poly.pdbx_strand_id
1 'polypeptide(L)' 'MNKPISKTILTNVLIYIGILGSIIFCWQLLELMIEGVIFLNRIDNFIAVFLSTSLYYNYQNYMRND' A
#
# COMPACT_ATOMS: atom_id res chain seq x y z
N MET A 1 -24.65 -9.75 -10.79
CA MET A 1 -24.96 -8.31 -10.66
C MET A 1 -23.67 -7.53 -10.88
N ASN A 2 -23.55 -6.76 -11.96
CA ASN A 2 -22.40 -5.85 -12.15
C ASN A 2 -22.39 -4.83 -11.00
N LYS A 3 -21.35 -4.85 -10.16
CA LYS A 3 -21.11 -3.74 -9.24
C LYS A 3 -20.95 -2.47 -10.08
N PRO A 4 -21.57 -1.34 -9.69
CA PRO A 4 -21.41 -0.10 -10.44
C PRO A 4 -19.92 0.26 -10.49
N ILE A 5 -19.45 0.67 -11.67
CA ILE A 5 -18.04 0.95 -11.98
C ILE A 5 -17.39 1.86 -10.92
N SER A 6 -18.15 2.85 -10.43
CA SER A 6 -17.71 3.76 -9.37
C SER A 6 -17.37 3.07 -8.05
N LYS A 7 -18.15 2.06 -7.62
CA LYS A 7 -17.86 1.31 -6.40
C LYS A 7 -16.57 0.51 -6.56
N THR A 8 -16.36 -0.12 -7.72
CA THR A 8 -15.14 -0.90 -8.00
C THR A 8 -13.90 -0.01 -8.01
N ILE A 9 -13.97 1.16 -8.65
CA ILE A 9 -12.86 2.12 -8.66
C ILE A 9 -12.55 2.62 -7.25
N LEU A 10 -13.59 2.99 -6.48
CA LEU A 10 -13.40 3.47 -5.10
C LEU A 10 -12.77 2.39 -4.22
N THR A 11 -13.26 1.15 -4.29
CA THR A 11 -12.68 0.04 -3.54
C THR A 11 -11.21 -0.17 -3.89
N ASN A 12 -10.86 -0.16 -5.18
CA ASN A 12 -9.48 -0.31 -5.63
C ASN A 12 -8.56 0.81 -5.11
N VAL A 13 -9.02 2.06 -5.12
CA VAL A 13 -8.27 3.20 -4.56
C VAL A 13 -8.08 3.03 -3.06
N LEU A 14 -9.12 2.65 -2.32
CA LEU A 14 -9.03 2.44 -0.88
C LEU A 14 -8.06 1.32 -0.52
N ILE A 15 -8.06 0.22 -1.28
CA ILE A 15 -7.13 -0.89 -1.09
C ILE A 15 -5.69 -0.43 -1.36
N TYR A 16 -5.46 0.30 -2.45
CA TYR A 16 -4.12 0.81 -2.76
C TYR A 16 -3.60 1.75 -1.65
N ILE A 17 -4.44 2.66 -1.17
CA ILE A 17 -4.12 3.55 -0.04
C ILE A 17 -3.84 2.74 1.23
N GLY A 18 -4.64 1.71 1.50
CA GLY A 18 -4.44 0.81 2.63
C GLY A 18 -3.08 0.11 2.58
N ILE A 19 -2.74 -0.47 1.43
CA ILE A 19 -1.43 -1.13 1.21
C ILE A 19 -0.28 -0.13 1.44
N LEU A 20 -0.33 1.03 0.79
CA LEU A 20 0.73 2.05 0.92
C LEU A 20 0.86 2.54 2.37
N GLY A 21 -0.26 2.85 3.02
CA GLY A 21 -0.31 3.31 4.40
C GLY A 21 0.25 2.27 5.37
N SER A 22 -0.09 0.98 5.20
CA SER A 22 0.45 -0.10 6.01
C SER A 22 1.97 -0.25 5.86
N ILE A 23 2.50 -0.12 4.64
CA ILE A 23 3.96 -0.19 4.41
C ILE A 23 4.67 0.95 5.13
N ILE A 24 4.20 2.19 4.93
CA ILE A 24 4.80 3.38 5.56
C ILE A 24 4.70 3.28 7.08
N PHE A 25 3.55 2.88 7.60
CA PHE A 25 3.34 2.71 9.04
C PHE A 25 4.29 1.67 9.64
N CYS A 26 4.43 0.50 9.00
CA CYS A 26 5.36 -0.53 9.45
C CYS A 26 6.80 -0.03 9.44
N TRP A 27 7.21 0.71 8.40
CA TRP A 27 8.54 1.29 8.31
C TRP A 27 8.81 2.32 9.41
N GLN A 28 7.92 3.29 9.58
CA GLN A 28 8.04 4.32 10.61
C GLN A 28 8.02 3.74 12.03
N LEU A 29 7.24 2.67 12.24
CA LEU A 29 7.23 1.95 13.51
C LEU A 29 8.59 1.29 13.78
N LEU A 30 9.22 0.68 12.76
CA LEU A 30 10.56 0.10 12.88
C LEU A 30 11.62 1.17 13.16
N GLU A 31 11.59 2.31 12.45
CA GLU A 31 12.49 3.44 12.71
C GLU A 31 12.35 3.92 14.16
N LEU A 32 11.12 4.10 14.63
CA LEU A 32 10.86 4.51 16.02
C LEU A 32 11.37 3.50 17.04
N MET A 33 11.26 2.20 16.77
CA MET A 33 11.72 1.14 17.68
C MET A 33 13.25 1.00 17.72
N ILE A 34 13.93 1.23 16.60
CA ILE A 34 15.38 1.02 16.47
C ILE A 34 16.16 2.30 16.75
N GLU A 35 15.73 3.41 16.14
CA GLU A 35 16.45 4.69 16.14
C GLU A 35 15.83 5.71 17.10
N GLY A 36 14.60 5.47 17.57
CA GLY A 36 13.88 6.36 18.48
C GLY A 36 13.29 7.60 17.83
N VAL A 37 13.50 7.79 16.52
CA VAL A 37 13.06 8.95 15.75
C VAL A 37 12.65 8.48 14.35
N ILE A 38 11.69 9.17 13.74
CA ILE A 38 11.26 8.92 12.36
C ILE A 38 12.10 9.76 11.41
N PHE A 39 12.66 9.13 10.38
CA PHE A 39 13.45 9.82 9.36
C PHE A 39 12.68 9.93 8.05
N LEU A 40 12.73 11.11 7.45
CA LEU A 40 12.11 11.35 6.15
C LEU A 40 13.14 11.19 5.04
N ASN A 41 13.44 9.94 4.69
CA ASN A 41 14.32 9.64 3.55
C ASN A 41 13.52 9.47 2.26
N ARG A 42 13.98 10.13 1.20
CA ARG A 42 13.33 10.04 -0.12
C ARG A 42 13.38 8.62 -0.69
N ILE A 43 14.42 7.86 -0.37
CA ILE A 43 14.60 6.49 -0.83
C ILE A 43 13.47 5.60 -0.29
N ASP A 44 13.08 5.77 0.96
CA ASP A 44 12.02 4.98 1.60
C ASP A 44 10.67 5.21 0.93
N ASN A 45 10.42 6.43 0.46
CA ASN A 45 9.23 6.74 -0.35
C ASN A 45 9.23 6.01 -1.70
N PHE A 46 10.38 5.94 -2.38
CA PHE A 46 10.49 5.18 -3.64
C PHE A 46 10.26 3.68 -3.41
N ILE A 47 10.86 3.13 -2.35
CA ILE A 47 10.69 1.73 -1.96
C ILE A 47 9.23 1.45 -1.59
N ALA A 48 8.60 2.33 -0.81
CA ALA A 48 7.21 2.19 -0.41
C ALA A 48 6.26 2.18 -1.62
N VAL A 49 6.46 3.09 -2.58
CA VAL A 49 5.66 3.13 -3.82
C VAL A 49 5.90 1.91 -4.69
N PHE A 50 7.14 1.45 -4.82
CA PHE A 50 7.47 0.24 -5.59
C PHE A 50 6.80 -0.99 -4.98
N LEU A 51 6.95 -1.17 -3.66
CA LEU A 51 6.36 -2.28 -2.92
C LEU A 51 4.83 -2.22 -2.92
N SER A 52 4.23 -1.03 -2.74
CA SER A 52 2.77 -0.88 -2.78
C SER A 52 2.20 -1.24 -4.14
N THR A 53 2.87 -0.83 -5.22
CA THR A 53 2.47 -1.17 -6.60
C THR A 53 2.55 -2.67 -6.84
N SER A 54 3.63 -3.31 -6.42
CA SER A 54 3.83 -4.76 -6.54
C SER A 54 2.74 -5.55 -5.78
N LEU A 55 2.50 -5.20 -4.51
CA LEU A 55 1.48 -5.85 -3.68
C LEU A 55 0.06 -5.63 -4.21
N TYR A 56 -0.26 -4.42 -4.67
CA TYR A 56 -1.55 -4.14 -5.28
C TYR A 56 -1.77 -4.95 -6.56
N TYR A 57 -0.75 -5.07 -7.41
CA TYR A 57 -0.85 -5.90 -8.60
C TYR A 57 -1.08 -7.38 -8.26
N ASN A 58 -0.36 -7.89 -7.26
CA ASN A 58 -0.56 -9.25 -6.77
C ASN A 58 -1.98 -9.45 -6.22
N TYR A 59 -2.47 -8.50 -5.42
CA TYR A 59 -3.85 -8.50 -4.94
C TYR A 59 -4.89 -8.54 -6.08
N GLN A 60 -4.70 -7.73 -7.13
CA GLN A 60 -5.59 -7.73 -8.29
C GLN A 60 -5.55 -9.06 -9.05
N ASN A 61 -4.39 -9.70 -9.16
CA ASN A 61 -4.27 -11.03 -9.75
C ASN A 61 -4.97 -12.10 -8.92
N TYR A 62 -4.80 -12.06 -7.59
CA TYR A 62 -5.51 -12.94 -6.66
C TYR A 62 -7.03 -12.81 -6.82
N MET A 63 -7.56 -11.59 -6.79
CA MET A 63 -9.00 -11.31 -6.94
C MET A 63 -9.56 -11.61 -8.35
N ARG A 64 -8.70 -11.80 -9.35
CA ARG A 64 -9.11 -12.21 -10.71
C ARG A 64 -9.17 -13.72 -10.87
N ASN A 65 -8.41 -14.46 -10.06
CA ASN A 65 -8.32 -15.91 -10.11
C ASN A 65 -9.31 -16.59 -9.14
N ASP A 66 -9.91 -15.84 -8.23
CA ASP A 66 -11.09 -16.20 -7.41
C ASP A 66 -12.41 -15.83 -8.13
#